data_AF-A0A7S3LXF6-F1
#
_entry.id   AF-A0A7S3LXF6-F1
#
_cell.length_a   1.000
_cell.length_b   1.000
_cell.length_c   1.000
_cell.angle_alpha   90.00
_cell.angle_beta   90.00
_cell.angle_gamma   90.00
#
_symmetry.space_group_name_H-M   'P 1'
#
loop_
_entity.id
_entity.type
_entity.pdbx_description
1 polymer ?
#
loop_
_entity_poly.entity_id
_entity_poly.type
_entity_poly.pdbx_seq_one_letter_code
_entity_poly.pdbx_strand_id
1 'polypeptide(L)'
;MAGFVGYIVHANDIRFPFDKIATSVPTGLAPQAVWDAIPEAAKWQIILTIGFFEFWRENSYVLEAEGEKHYMRGGKPGYFPTFDALPHPVPFNLFDPFKLSKSASPEKKASGLLKEINNGRLAMIGLFGFLSESQVPGSVPALTGIVRPYDG
;
A
#
# COMPACT_ATOMS: atom_id res chain seq x y z
N MET A 1 1.08 -3.80 -5.23
CA MET A 1 0.70 -5.02 -4.45
C MET A 1 -0.38 -4.72 -3.43
N ALA A 2 -0.16 -3.83 -2.46
CA ALA A 2 -1.14 -3.51 -1.41
C ALA A 2 -2.52 -3.11 -1.97
N GLY A 3 -2.58 -2.26 -2.99
CA GLY A 3 -3.84 -1.89 -3.65
C GLY A 3 -4.62 -3.06 -4.25
N PHE A 4 -3.94 -4.08 -4.78
CA PHE A 4 -4.60 -5.28 -5.33
C PHE A 4 -5.26 -6.11 -4.22
N VAL A 5 -4.55 -6.34 -3.11
CA VAL A 5 -5.10 -7.07 -1.96
C VAL A 5 -6.25 -6.27 -1.32
N GLY A 6 -6.06 -4.97 -1.13
CA GLY A 6 -7.10 -4.07 -0.61
C GLY A 6 -8.36 -4.10 -1.47
N TYR A 7 -8.21 -4.07 -2.79
CA TYR A 7 -9.33 -4.19 -3.73
C TYR A 7 -10.14 -5.47 -3.47
N ILE A 8 -9.49 -6.63 -3.36
CA ILE A 8 -10.16 -7.91 -3.10
C ILE A 8 -10.91 -7.88 -1.78
N VAL A 9 -10.28 -7.40 -0.70
CA VAL A 9 -10.88 -7.33 0.64
C VAL A 9 -12.15 -6.46 0.62
N HIS A 10 -12.07 -5.27 0.02
CA HIS A 10 -13.21 -4.34 -0.08
C HIS A 10 -14.30 -4.85 -1.03
N ALA A 11 -13.94 -5.50 -2.14
CA ALA A 11 -14.89 -6.09 -3.08
C ALA A 11 -15.69 -7.24 -2.47
N ASN A 12 -15.17 -7.89 -1.41
CA ASN A 12 -15.86 -8.92 -0.65
C ASN A 12 -16.56 -8.37 0.61
N ASP A 13 -16.65 -7.04 0.77
CA ASP A 13 -17.24 -6.37 1.92
C ASP A 13 -16.60 -6.72 3.27
N ILE A 14 -15.39 -7.28 3.26
CA ILE A 14 -14.62 -7.60 4.46
C ILE A 14 -14.15 -6.28 5.07
N ARG A 15 -14.62 -6.01 6.29
CA ARG A 15 -14.41 -4.74 7.00
C ARG A 15 -14.27 -4.99 8.49
N PHE A 16 -13.68 -4.04 9.21
CA PHE A 16 -13.60 -4.11 10.66
C PHE A 16 -14.98 -3.85 11.28
N PRO A 17 -15.59 -4.82 11.97
CA PRO A 17 -16.98 -4.70 12.44
C PRO A 17 -17.13 -3.75 13.64
N PHE A 18 -16.02 -3.38 14.28
CA PHE A 18 -15.98 -2.50 15.44
C PHE A 18 -15.64 -1.04 15.07
N ASP A 19 -15.26 -0.77 13.82
CA ASP A 19 -14.92 0.57 13.38
C ASP A 19 -16.17 1.30 12.89
N LYS A 20 -16.45 2.47 13.48
CA LYS A 20 -17.66 3.27 13.17
C LYS A 20 -17.65 3.82 11.75
N ILE A 21 -16.48 4.14 11.20
CA ILE A 21 -16.38 4.67 9.83
C ILE A 21 -16.62 3.53 8.83
N ALA A 22 -15.94 2.40 9.01
CA ALA A 22 -16.08 1.22 8.16
C ALA A 22 -17.51 0.64 8.17
N THR A 23 -18.20 0.69 9.31
CA THR A 23 -19.59 0.24 9.43
C THR A 23 -20.61 1.26 8.90
N SER A 24 -20.23 2.54 8.76
CA SER A 24 -21.10 3.58 8.19
C SER A 24 -21.20 3.51 6.65
N VAL A 25 -20.20 2.92 5.99
CA VAL A 25 -20.17 2.79 4.53
C VAL A 25 -21.10 1.63 4.08
N PRO A 26 -21.96 1.80 3.06
CA PRO A 26 -22.80 0.72 2.56
C PRO A 26 -22.02 -0.53 2.09
N THR A 27 -22.67 -1.70 2.15
CA THR A 27 -22.16 -2.94 1.53
C THR A 27 -22.55 -3.03 0.06
N GLY A 28 -21.84 -3.87 -0.71
CA GLY A 28 -22.18 -4.10 -2.11
C GLY A 28 -21.64 -3.04 -3.06
N LEU A 29 -20.89 -2.06 -2.55
CA LEU A 29 -20.23 -1.03 -3.36
C LEU A 29 -19.01 -1.60 -4.09
N ALA A 30 -18.68 -1.03 -5.24
CA ALA A 30 -17.37 -1.21 -5.83
C ALA A 30 -16.30 -0.61 -4.89
N PRO A 31 -15.08 -1.18 -4.80
CA PRO A 31 -14.03 -0.66 -3.92
C PRO A 31 -13.70 0.83 -4.10
N GLN A 32 -13.88 1.36 -5.30
CA GLN A 32 -13.71 2.77 -5.61
C GLN A 32 -14.80 3.62 -4.95
N ALA A 33 -16.07 3.22 -5.07
CA ALA A 33 -17.18 3.87 -4.38
C ALA A 33 -17.09 3.77 -2.85
N VAL A 34 -16.40 2.77 -2.30
CA VAL A 34 -16.07 2.71 -0.85
C VAL A 34 -15.15 3.88 -0.46
N TRP A 35 -14.15 4.21 -1.30
CA TRP A 35 -13.30 5.38 -1.09
C TRP A 35 -14.10 6.68 -1.19
N ASP A 36 -15.09 6.75 -2.07
CA ASP A 36 -15.92 7.96 -2.16
C ASP A 36 -16.79 8.16 -0.93
N ALA A 37 -17.34 7.07 -0.40
CA ALA A 37 -18.27 7.06 0.72
C ALA A 37 -17.63 7.36 2.09
N ILE A 38 -16.30 7.23 2.25
CA ILE A 38 -15.68 7.57 3.54
C ILE A 38 -15.67 9.09 3.78
N PRO A 39 -15.75 9.54 5.05
CA PRO A 39 -15.71 10.97 5.39
C PRO A 39 -14.47 11.66 4.84
N GLU A 40 -14.62 12.91 4.37
CA GLU A 40 -13.54 13.70 3.80
C GLU A 40 -12.33 13.84 4.75
N ALA A 41 -12.60 14.05 6.04
CA ALA A 41 -11.55 14.13 7.06
C ALA A 41 -10.71 12.84 7.14
N ALA A 42 -11.32 11.66 6.93
CA ALA A 42 -10.60 10.39 6.91
C ALA A 42 -9.69 10.27 5.67
N LYS A 43 -10.15 10.74 4.50
CA LYS A 43 -9.32 10.79 3.28
C LYS A 43 -8.06 11.63 3.51
N TRP A 44 -8.20 12.82 4.09
CA TRP A 44 -7.06 13.69 4.41
C TRP A 44 -6.12 13.07 5.43
N GLN A 45 -6.63 12.44 6.48
CA GLN A 45 -5.77 11.74 7.44
C GLN A 45 -4.92 10.66 6.79
N ILE A 46 -5.50 9.86 5.88
CA ILE A 46 -4.77 8.83 5.13
C ILE A 46 -3.71 9.48 4.23
N ILE A 47 -4.09 10.47 3.41
CA ILE A 47 -3.20 11.13 2.45
C ILE A 47 -2.04 11.83 3.17
N LEU A 48 -2.30 12.56 4.25
CA LEU A 48 -1.27 13.25 5.03
C LEU A 48 -0.33 12.26 5.74
N THR A 49 -0.85 11.14 6.21
CA THR A 49 -0.01 10.07 6.81
C THR A 49 0.92 9.45 5.75
N ILE A 50 0.40 9.16 4.56
CA ILE A 50 1.23 8.69 3.43
C ILE A 50 2.26 9.76 3.06
N GLY A 51 1.85 11.03 2.99
CA GLY A 51 2.75 12.16 2.71
C GLY A 51 3.87 12.28 3.73
N PHE A 52 3.59 12.05 5.02
CA PHE A 52 4.62 11.97 6.05
C PHE A 52 5.61 10.83 5.79
N PHE A 53 5.14 9.63 5.45
CA PHE A 53 6.04 8.51 5.16
C PHE A 53 6.89 8.75 3.91
N GLU A 54 6.31 9.34 2.85
CA GLU A 54 7.05 9.72 1.64
C GLU A 54 8.10 10.80 1.94
N PHE A 55 7.77 11.80 2.77
CA PHE A 55 8.74 12.77 3.23
C PHE A 55 9.86 12.13 4.08
N TRP A 56 9.50 11.21 4.97
CA TRP A 56 10.43 10.54 5.88
C TRP A 56 11.52 9.77 5.11
N ARG A 57 11.14 9.00 4.09
CA ARG A 57 12.09 8.23 3.27
C ARG A 57 13.03 9.09 2.42
N GLU A 58 12.65 10.34 2.12
CA GLU A 58 13.49 11.25 1.32
C GLU A 58 14.36 12.17 2.19
N ASN A 59 14.17 12.16 3.52
CA ASN A 59 14.88 13.03 4.43
C ASN A 59 16.37 12.64 4.55
N SER A 60 17.27 13.53 4.12
CA SER A 60 18.71 13.25 4.12
C SER A 60 19.29 13.03 5.51
N TYR A 61 18.82 13.77 6.52
CA TYR A 61 19.30 13.61 7.90
C TYR A 61 18.94 12.22 8.45
N VAL A 62 17.70 11.77 8.21
CA VAL A 62 17.24 10.43 8.63
C VAL A 62 18.04 9.34 7.92
N LEU A 63 18.25 9.47 6.61
CA LEU A 63 19.03 8.50 5.83
C LEU A 63 20.50 8.44 6.29
N GLU A 64 21.14 9.58 6.51
CA GLU A 64 22.53 9.67 6.94
C GLU A 64 22.74 9.10 8.34
N ALA A 65 21.76 9.26 9.24
CA ALA A 65 21.79 8.66 10.57
C ALA A 65 21.86 7.12 10.54
N GLU A 66 21.39 6.50 9.45
CA GLU A 66 21.41 5.05 9.23
C GLU A 66 22.53 4.60 8.27
N GLY A 67 23.42 5.53 7.89
CA GLY A 67 24.51 5.25 6.94
C GLY A 67 24.04 5.01 5.50
N GLU A 68 22.81 5.41 5.18
CA GLU A 68 22.23 5.34 3.84
C GLU A 68 22.21 6.73 3.20
N LYS A 69 21.95 6.79 1.89
CA LYS A 69 21.85 8.05 1.14
C LYS A 69 20.56 8.08 0.34
N HIS A 70 20.22 9.25 -0.18
CA HIS A 70 19.17 9.34 -1.19
C HIS A 70 19.49 8.41 -2.37
N TYR A 71 18.51 7.69 -2.90
CA TYR A 71 18.74 6.63 -3.90
C TYR A 71 19.37 7.15 -5.20
N MET A 72 19.11 8.40 -5.59
CA MET A 72 19.78 9.07 -6.72
C MET A 72 21.24 9.48 -6.44
N ARG A 73 21.73 9.30 -5.22
CA ARG A 73 23.10 9.65 -4.77
C ARG A 73 23.86 8.43 -4.25
N GLY A 74 23.52 7.24 -4.75
CA GLY A 74 24.18 5.97 -4.43
C GLY A 74 23.53 5.20 -3.28
N GLY A 75 22.39 5.66 -2.75
CA GLY A 75 21.59 4.88 -1.82
C GLY A 75 20.79 3.77 -2.49
N LYS A 76 20.27 2.84 -1.70
CA LYS A 76 19.46 1.70 -2.17
C LYS A 76 18.04 2.14 -2.52
N PRO A 77 17.57 1.94 -3.77
CA PRO A 77 16.17 2.15 -4.11
C PRO A 77 15.25 1.23 -3.30
N GLY A 78 14.13 1.78 -2.80
CA GLY A 78 13.15 1.04 -2.01
C GLY A 78 13.53 0.84 -0.53
N TYR A 79 14.64 1.41 -0.07
CA TYR A 79 14.96 1.46 1.36
C TYR A 79 14.01 2.40 2.10
N PHE A 80 13.45 1.94 3.22
CA PHE A 80 12.65 2.77 4.12
C PHE A 80 13.38 2.88 5.47
N PRO A 81 13.74 4.09 5.93
CA PRO A 81 14.43 4.27 7.20
C PRO A 81 13.62 3.83 8.41
N THR A 82 14.29 3.50 9.51
CA THR A 82 13.62 3.28 10.80
C THR A 82 13.05 4.58 11.36
N PHE A 83 12.30 4.45 12.45
CA PHE A 83 11.71 5.58 13.16
C PHE A 83 12.56 6.05 14.35
N ASP A 84 13.82 5.63 14.44
CA ASP A 84 14.71 5.97 15.55
C ASP A 84 15.03 7.47 15.63
N ALA A 85 14.89 8.22 14.53
CA ALA A 85 15.10 9.66 14.46
C ALA A 85 13.87 10.52 14.81
N LEU A 86 12.74 9.91 15.22
CA LEU A 86 11.55 10.65 15.64
C LEU A 86 11.78 11.38 16.98
N PRO A 87 11.14 12.54 17.20
CA PRO A 87 11.26 13.30 18.45
C PRO A 87 10.62 12.58 19.66
N HIS A 88 9.82 11.55 19.42
CA HIS A 88 9.25 10.68 20.44
C HIS A 88 9.38 9.23 19.99
N PRO A 89 9.59 8.28 20.91
CA PRO A 89 9.69 6.87 20.56
C PRO A 89 8.35 6.37 20.01
N VAL A 90 8.42 5.49 19.01
CA VAL A 90 7.30 4.69 18.52
C VAL A 90 7.66 3.21 18.68
N PRO A 91 6.69 2.34 18.97
CA PRO A 91 6.98 0.96 19.37
C PRO A 91 7.50 0.09 18.20
N PHE A 92 7.18 0.46 16.96
CA PHE A 92 7.44 -0.36 15.78
C PHE A 92 7.89 0.48 14.59
N ASN A 93 8.78 -0.09 13.78
CA ASN A 93 9.15 0.45 12.46
C ASN A 93 8.09 0.09 11.40
N LEU A 94 8.05 0.85 10.30
CA LEU A 94 7.10 0.62 9.21
C LEU A 94 7.28 -0.75 8.54
N PHE A 95 8.52 -1.10 8.20
CA PHE A 95 8.87 -2.40 7.62
C PHE A 95 9.58 -3.29 8.65
N ASP A 96 9.24 -4.58 8.62
CA ASP A 96 9.77 -5.61 9.52
C ASP A 96 9.72 -5.21 11.02
N PRO A 97 8.53 -4.92 11.57
CA PRO A 97 8.38 -4.43 12.95
C PRO A 97 8.91 -5.40 14.00
N PHE A 98 8.95 -6.70 13.69
CA PHE A 98 9.46 -7.76 14.56
C PHE A 98 10.88 -8.21 14.22
N LYS A 99 11.55 -7.53 13.29
CA LYS A 99 12.96 -7.78 12.89
C LYS A 99 13.23 -9.23 12.44
N LEU A 100 12.24 -9.88 11.83
CA LEU A 100 12.31 -11.28 11.38
C LEU A 100 13.28 -11.47 10.20
N SER A 101 13.58 -10.41 9.46
CA SER A 101 14.47 -10.44 8.29
C SER A 101 15.94 -10.16 8.61
N LYS A 102 16.26 -9.83 9.88
CA LYS A 102 17.61 -9.38 10.30
C LYS A 102 18.72 -10.38 9.96
N SER A 103 18.46 -11.68 10.10
CA SER A 103 19.43 -12.76 9.88
C SER A 103 19.42 -13.33 8.46
N ALA A 104 18.65 -12.78 7.53
CA ALA A 104 18.61 -13.27 6.15
C ALA A 104 19.94 -13.04 5.43
N SER A 105 20.43 -14.06 4.72
CA SER A 105 21.66 -13.97 3.93
C SER A 105 21.53 -12.95 2.79
N PRO A 106 22.64 -12.35 2.31
CA PRO A 106 22.61 -11.43 1.18
C PRO A 106 21.95 -12.01 -0.07
N GLU A 107 22.20 -13.29 -0.37
CA GLU A 107 21.64 -13.99 -1.53
C GLU A 107 20.12 -14.15 -1.39
N LYS A 108 19.64 -14.48 -0.17
CA LYS A 108 18.21 -14.58 0.11
C LYS A 108 17.53 -13.22 -0.03
N LYS A 109 18.17 -12.14 0.42
CA LYS A 109 17.67 -10.76 0.25
C LYS A 109 17.61 -10.38 -1.23
N ALA A 110 18.66 -10.62 -2.00
CA ALA A 110 18.70 -10.32 -3.43
C ALA A 110 17.62 -11.10 -4.21
N SER A 111 17.46 -12.39 -3.93
CA SER A 111 16.38 -13.20 -4.51
C SER A 111 14.99 -12.69 -4.11
N GLY A 112 14.83 -12.23 -2.85
CA GLY A 112 13.60 -11.61 -2.35
C GLY A 112 13.21 -10.36 -3.13
N LEU A 113 14.17 -9.47 -3.40
CA LEU A 113 13.95 -8.24 -4.18
C LEU A 113 13.48 -8.55 -5.61
N LEU A 114 14.05 -9.57 -6.26
CA LEU A 114 13.60 -9.98 -7.60
C LEU A 114 12.14 -10.51 -7.57
N LYS A 115 11.79 -11.27 -6.53
CA LYS A 115 10.41 -11.74 -6.34
C LYS A 115 9.46 -10.58 -6.10
N GLU A 116 9.86 -9.61 -5.29
CA GLU A 116 9.09 -8.39 -5.02
C GLU A 116 8.77 -7.63 -6.31
N ILE A 117 9.77 -7.42 -7.18
CA ILE A 117 9.59 -6.73 -8.45
C ILE A 117 8.62 -7.48 -9.37
N ASN A 118 8.78 -8.79 -9.52
CA ASN A 118 7.95 -9.58 -10.42
C ASN A 118 6.50 -9.68 -9.91
N ASN A 119 6.30 -9.89 -8.61
CA ASN A 119 4.97 -9.85 -7.98
C ASN A 119 4.36 -8.45 -8.05
N GLY A 120 5.18 -7.41 -7.90
CA GLY A 120 4.78 -6.02 -8.08
C GLY A 120 4.22 -5.75 -9.47
N ARG A 121 4.94 -6.17 -10.51
CA ARG A 121 4.52 -6.07 -11.92
C ARG A 121 3.19 -6.78 -12.17
N LEU A 122 3.06 -8.01 -11.69
CA LEU A 122 1.82 -8.78 -11.83
C LEU A 122 0.65 -8.10 -11.11
N ALA A 123 0.85 -7.63 -9.88
CA ALA A 123 -0.18 -6.95 -9.11
C ALA A 123 -0.62 -5.62 -9.73
N MET A 124 0.29 -4.90 -10.42
CA MET A 124 -0.09 -3.69 -11.17
C MET A 124 -1.04 -4.03 -12.31
N ILE A 125 -0.72 -5.04 -13.13
CA ILE A 125 -1.59 -5.49 -14.23
C ILE A 125 -2.94 -5.96 -13.68
N GLY A 126 -2.93 -6.77 -12.61
CA GLY A 126 -4.16 -7.26 -11.98
C GLY A 126 -5.06 -6.13 -11.46
N LEU A 127 -4.47 -5.13 -10.79
CA LEU A 127 -5.24 -4.00 -10.27
C LEU A 127 -5.83 -3.16 -11.41
N PHE A 128 -5.05 -2.85 -12.45
CA PHE A 128 -5.58 -2.13 -13.62
C PHE A 128 -6.64 -2.93 -14.37
N GLY A 129 -6.54 -4.27 -14.39
CA GLY A 129 -7.59 -5.13 -14.92
C GLY A 129 -8.92 -4.99 -14.17
N PHE A 130 -8.88 -5.00 -12.82
CA PHE A 130 -10.07 -4.76 -12.01
C PHE A 130 -10.66 -3.36 -12.22
N LEU A 131 -9.81 -2.33 -12.23
CA LEU A 131 -10.26 -0.95 -12.44
C LEU A 131 -10.89 -0.76 -13.82
N SER A 132 -10.30 -1.35 -14.86
CA SER A 132 -10.81 -1.25 -16.23
C SER A 132 -12.15 -1.97 -16.37
N GLU A 133 -12.30 -3.19 -15.83
CA GLU A 133 -13.57 -3.92 -15.87
C GLU A 133 -14.68 -3.20 -15.08
N SER A 134 -14.32 -2.60 -13.95
CA SER A 134 -15.26 -1.84 -13.13
C SER A 134 -15.82 -0.61 -13.84
N GLN A 135 -14.99 0.11 -14.61
CA GLN A 135 -15.39 1.29 -15.37
C GLN A 135 -16.01 0.97 -16.74
N VAL A 136 -15.51 -0.06 -17.41
CA VAL A 136 -15.96 -0.49 -18.74
C VAL A 136 -16.27 -1.98 -18.68
N PRO A 137 -17.56 -2.35 -18.45
CA PRO A 137 -17.98 -3.74 -18.40
C PRO A 137 -17.60 -4.51 -19.67
N GLY A 138 -16.97 -5.67 -19.50
CA GLY A 138 -16.47 -6.52 -20.59
C GLY A 138 -15.12 -6.12 -21.17
N SER A 139 -14.42 -5.12 -20.62
CA SER A 139 -13.06 -4.76 -21.03
C SER A 139 -12.04 -5.84 -20.67
N VAL A 140 -12.32 -6.64 -19.64
CA VAL A 140 -11.54 -7.84 -19.29
C VAL A 140 -12.47 -9.05 -19.32
N PRO A 141 -12.52 -9.81 -20.44
CA PRO A 141 -13.50 -10.89 -20.63
C PRO A 141 -13.53 -11.96 -19.55
N ALA A 142 -12.40 -12.20 -18.88
CA ALA A 142 -12.31 -13.16 -17.78
C ALA A 142 -12.96 -12.70 -16.47
N LEU A 143 -13.29 -11.40 -16.36
CA LEU A 143 -13.80 -10.75 -15.15
C LEU A 143 -15.25 -10.24 -15.29
N THR A 144 -15.84 -10.39 -16.48
CA THR A 144 -17.20 -9.95 -16.77
C THR A 144 -18.21 -10.54 -15.79
N GLY A 145 -19.00 -9.67 -15.16
CA GLY A 145 -20.03 -10.07 -14.19
C GLY A 145 -19.52 -10.46 -12.80
N ILE A 146 -18.21 -10.42 -12.58
CA ILE A 146 -17.58 -10.64 -11.26
C ILE A 146 -17.28 -9.31 -10.59
N VAL A 147 -16.68 -8.38 -11.34
CA VAL A 147 -16.30 -7.06 -10.83
C VAL A 147 -17.53 -6.16 -10.79
N ARG A 148 -17.71 -5.47 -9.65
CA ARG A 148 -18.81 -4.51 -9.47
C ARG A 148 -18.57 -3.28 -10.35
N PRO A 149 -19.59 -2.82 -11.09
CA PRO A 149 -19.46 -1.62 -11.91
C PRO A 149 -19.31 -0.38 -11.04
N TYR A 150 -18.64 0.63 -11.59
CA TYR A 150 -18.41 1.93 -10.97
C TYR A 150 -18.46 3.01 -12.06
N ASP A 151 -19.21 4.08 -11.82
CA ASP A 151 -19.61 5.07 -12.82
C ASP A 151 -18.97 6.46 -12.62
N GLY A 152 -18.18 6.68 -11.57
CA GLY A 152 -17.51 7.96 -11.36
C GLY A 152 -16.72 8.07 -10.08
#